data_AF-A0A920KBA5-F1
#
_entry.id   AF-A0A920KBA5-F1
#
_cell.length_a   1.000
_cell.length_b   1.000
_cell.length_c   1.000
_cell.angle_alpha   90.00
_cell.angle_beta   90.00
_cell.angle_gamma   90.00
#
_symmetry.space_group_name_H-M   'P 1'
#
loop_
_entity.id
_entity.type
_entity.pdbx_description
1 polymer ?
#
loop_
_entity_poly.entity_id
_entity_poly.type
_entity_poly.pdbx_seq_one_letter_code
_entity_poly.pdbx_strand_id
1 'polypeptide(L)'
;MWRVSTRRALRSAPSYADGRVFVTTLDNMTFAFSASTGVSLWSHNGMIADAALLGAASPAIEDNKVVLAYSSGELYALQTSNGRIFGG
;
A
#
# COMPACT_ATOMS: atom_id res chain seq x y z
N MET A 1 -1.00 17.70 11.84
CA MET A 1 -1.52 16.36 12.24
C MET A 1 -2.77 16.09 11.44
N TRP A 2 -2.91 14.90 10.86
CA TRP A 2 -4.05 14.50 10.04
C TRP A 2 -4.53 13.09 10.43
N ARG A 3 -5.74 12.74 10.01
CA ARG A 3 -6.33 11.41 10.20
C ARG A 3 -7.11 11.01 8.96
N VAL A 4 -6.97 9.75 8.55
CA VAL A 4 -7.74 9.14 7.47
C VAL A 4 -8.40 7.86 7.97
N SER A 5 -9.64 7.63 7.56
CA SER A 5 -10.33 6.36 7.78
C SER A 5 -10.30 5.55 6.49
N THR A 6 -9.66 4.38 6.52
CA THR A 6 -9.77 3.40 5.45
C THR A 6 -11.07 2.61 5.60
N ARG A 7 -11.67 2.17 4.48
CA ARG A 7 -12.91 1.38 4.51
C ARG A 7 -12.74 0.00 5.14
N ARG A 8 -11.51 -0.53 5.11
CA ARG A 8 -11.12 -1.82 5.68
C ARG A 8 -9.93 -1.63 6.60
N ALA A 9 -9.81 -2.52 7.59
CA ALA A 9 -8.71 -2.50 8.53
C ALA A 9 -7.37 -2.69 7.80
N LEU A 10 -6.34 -2.03 8.32
CA LEU A 10 -4.97 -2.23 7.86
C LEU A 10 -4.48 -3.61 8.33
N ARG A 11 -3.70 -4.29 7.49
CA ARG A 11 -3.18 -5.64 7.79
C ARG A 11 -1.69 -5.67 8.13
N SER A 12 -1.00 -4.55 7.96
CA SER A 12 0.43 -4.36 8.27
C SER A 12 0.69 -2.93 8.75
N ALA A 13 1.90 -2.70 9.29
CA ALA A 13 2.34 -1.37 9.67
C ALA A 13 2.58 -0.50 8.41
N PRO A 14 2.37 0.84 8.50
CA PRO A 14 2.67 1.74 7.40
C PRO A 14 4.17 1.77 7.08
N SER A 15 4.48 2.02 5.81
CA SER A 15 5.83 2.37 5.36
C SER A 15 5.89 3.83 4.93
N TYR A 16 7.04 4.48 5.10
CA TYR A 16 7.22 5.89 4.76
C TYR A 16 8.45 6.09 3.85
N ALA A 17 8.29 6.84 2.78
CA ALA A 17 9.38 7.31 1.93
C ALA A 17 8.95 8.52 1.09
N ASP A 18 9.88 9.42 0.77
CA ASP A 18 9.68 10.56 -0.13
C ASP A 18 8.41 11.38 0.15
N GLY A 19 8.13 11.66 1.42
CA GLY A 19 6.95 12.43 1.83
C GLY A 19 5.63 11.68 1.63
N ARG A 20 5.65 10.35 1.50
CA ARG A 20 4.47 9.50 1.31
C ARG A 20 4.39 8.42 2.37
N VAL A 21 3.17 8.07 2.76
CA VAL A 21 2.85 6.96 3.66
C VAL A 21 2.10 5.90 2.87
N PHE A 22 2.59 4.66 2.91
CA PHE A 22 2.01 3.52 2.21
C PHE A 22 1.38 2.56 3.22
N VAL A 23 0.13 2.18 2.99
CA VAL A 23 -0.60 1.24 3.86
C VAL A 23 -1.37 0.23 3.02
N THR A 24 -1.49 -0.99 3.54
CA THR A 24 -2.23 -2.06 2.88
C THR A 24 -3.37 -2.55 3.78
N THR A 25 -4.56 -2.68 3.20
CA THR A 25 -5.77 -3.18 3.86
C THR A 25 -5.90 -4.69 3.77
N LEU A 26 -6.80 -5.27 4.57
CA LEU A 26 -7.12 -6.71 4.56
C LEU A 26 -7.63 -7.25 3.22
N ASP A 27 -8.30 -6.43 2.42
CA ASP A 27 -8.88 -6.77 1.11
C ASP A 27 -7.93 -6.50 -0.07
N ASN A 28 -6.62 -6.51 0.18
CA ASN A 28 -5.57 -6.33 -0.84
C ASN A 28 -5.64 -5.00 -1.59
N MET A 29 -6.01 -3.93 -0.89
CA MET A 29 -5.88 -2.57 -1.41
C MET A 29 -4.74 -1.84 -0.71
N THR A 30 -3.85 -1.26 -1.51
CA THR A 30 -2.79 -0.38 -1.03
C THR A 30 -3.13 1.07 -1.34
N PHE A 31 -2.88 1.95 -0.38
CA PHE A 31 -2.97 3.40 -0.54
C PHE A 31 -1.61 4.05 -0.35
N ALA A 32 -1.34 5.10 -1.13
CA ALA A 32 -0.31 6.07 -0.83
C ALA A 32 -0.94 7.40 -0.43
N PHE A 33 -0.60 7.88 0.75
CA PHE A 33 -1.03 9.18 1.26
C PHE A 33 0.14 10.17 1.27
N SER A 34 -0.16 11.45 1.06
CA SER A 34 0.77 12.53 1.38
C SER A 34 1.04 12.52 2.89
N ALA A 35 2.30 12.45 3.29
CA ALA A 35 2.67 12.42 4.70
C ALA A 35 2.41 13.75 5.41
N SER A 36 2.36 14.87 4.68
CA SER A 36 2.10 16.20 5.26
C SER A 36 0.61 16.47 5.44
N THR A 37 -0.25 15.95 4.56
CA THR A 37 -1.68 16.31 4.52
C THR A 37 -2.64 15.15 4.75
N GLY A 38 -2.20 13.90 4.60
CA GLY A 38 -3.06 12.72 4.61
C GLY A 38 -3.90 12.54 3.35
N VAL A 39 -3.73 13.39 2.33
CA VAL A 39 -4.46 13.27 1.06
C VAL A 39 -4.03 12.00 0.33
N SER A 40 -5.00 11.22 -0.15
CA SER A 40 -4.74 10.05 -0.99
C SER A 40 -4.15 10.49 -2.32
N LEU A 41 -2.94 10.03 -2.61
CA LEU A 41 -2.24 10.32 -3.87
C LEU A 41 -2.60 9.30 -4.94
N TRP A 42 -2.64 8.02 -4.57
CA TRP A 42 -3.05 6.92 -5.43
C TRP A 42 -3.44 5.69 -4.60
N SER A 43 -4.12 4.75 -5.25
CA SER A 43 -4.38 3.41 -4.70
C SER A 43 -4.15 2.33 -5.75
N HIS A 44 -3.89 1.11 -5.29
CA HIS A 44 -3.77 -0.08 -6.12
C HIS A 44 -4.53 -1.24 -5.46
N ASN A 45 -5.25 -2.02 -6.26
CA ASN A 45 -6.01 -3.19 -5.81
C ASN A 45 -5.38 -4.45 -6.39
N GLY A 46 -5.13 -5.44 -5.54
CA GLY A 46 -4.89 -6.82 -5.95
C GLY A 46 -6.18 -7.63 -5.97
N MET A 47 -6.05 -8.93 -6.20
CA MET A 47 -7.16 -9.88 -6.13
C MET A 47 -7.67 -10.02 -4.69
N ILE A 48 -8.99 -10.08 -4.55
CA ILE A 48 -9.62 -10.39 -3.27
C ILE A 48 -9.33 -11.87 -2.93
N ALA A 49 -8.93 -12.14 -1.68
CA ALA A 49 -8.74 -13.49 -1.17
C ALA A 49 -9.67 -13.73 0.02
N ASP A 50 -10.49 -14.77 -0.04
CA ASP A 50 -11.47 -15.11 1.00
C ASP A 50 -10.81 -15.51 2.34
N ALA A 51 -9.60 -16.08 2.27
CA ALA A 51 -8.79 -16.46 3.43
C ALA A 51 -7.65 -15.46 3.67
N ALA A 52 -7.98 -14.17 3.86
CA ALA A 52 -6.97 -13.16 4.13
C ALA A 52 -6.26 -13.42 5.47
N LEU A 53 -4.96 -13.74 5.42
CA LEU A 53 -4.15 -13.89 6.62
C LEU A 53 -4.04 -12.55 7.38
N LEU A 54 -4.33 -12.60 8.68
CA LEU A 54 -4.02 -11.53 9.62
C LEU A 54 -2.50 -11.49 9.85
N GLY A 55 -1.91 -10.30 9.75
CA GLY A 55 -0.46 -10.12 9.76
C GLY A 55 0.12 -10.25 8.34
N ALA A 56 0.78 -9.20 7.90
CA ALA A 56 1.44 -9.14 6.60
C ALA A 56 2.73 -8.33 6.70
N ALA A 57 3.63 -8.56 5.75
CA ALA A 57 4.75 -7.67 5.55
C ALA A 57 4.26 -6.24 5.31
N SER A 58 4.93 -5.28 5.93
CA SER A 58 4.81 -3.88 5.55
C SER A 58 5.30 -3.68 4.11
N PRO A 59 4.74 -2.72 3.36
CA PRO A 59 5.26 -2.37 2.03
C PRO A 59 6.78 -2.15 2.07
N ALA A 60 7.54 -2.86 1.26
CA ALA A 60 9.00 -2.62 1.18
C ALA A 60 9.28 -1.51 0.17
N ILE A 61 10.23 -0.62 0.45
CA ILE A 61 10.52 0.54 -0.41
C ILE A 61 12.01 0.60 -0.69
N GLU A 62 12.35 0.78 -1.97
CA GLU A 62 13.71 1.05 -2.43
C GLU A 62 13.63 2.04 -3.60
N ASP A 63 14.33 3.16 -3.47
CA ASP A 63 14.31 4.28 -4.41
C ASP A 63 12.87 4.69 -4.80
N ASN A 64 12.56 4.61 -6.09
CA ASN A 64 11.26 4.95 -6.68
C ASN A 64 10.29 3.77 -6.73
N LYS A 65 10.56 2.67 -6.02
CA LYS A 65 9.75 1.44 -6.05
C LYS A 65 9.18 1.10 -4.69
N VAL A 66 7.92 0.71 -4.67
CA VAL A 66 7.27 0.06 -3.51
C VAL A 66 6.85 -1.35 -3.91
N VAL A 67 7.25 -2.33 -3.09
CA VAL A 67 6.91 -3.74 -3.26
C VAL A 67 5.80 -4.11 -2.29
N LEU A 68 4.73 -4.70 -2.83
CA LEU A 68 3.51 -5.05 -2.12
C LEU A 68 3.30 -6.56 -2.18
N ALA A 69 2.95 -7.16 -1.04
CA ALA A 69 2.60 -8.57 -0.94
C ALA A 69 1.14 -8.72 -0.51
N TYR A 70 0.30 -9.12 -1.45
CA TYR A 70 -1.12 -9.34 -1.21
C TYR A 70 -1.41 -10.75 -0.70
N SER A 71 -2.49 -10.91 0.06
CA SER A 71 -2.88 -12.21 0.65
C SER A 71 -3.31 -13.22 -0.41
N SER A 72 -3.60 -12.76 -1.64
CA SER A 72 -3.84 -13.59 -2.83
C SER A 72 -2.58 -14.33 -3.30
N GLY A 73 -1.39 -13.97 -2.79
CA GLY A 73 -0.10 -14.46 -3.27
C GLY A 73 0.53 -13.58 -4.34
N GLU A 74 -0.11 -12.48 -4.72
CA GLU A 74 0.43 -11.54 -5.70
C GLU A 74 1.53 -10.66 -5.09
N LEU A 75 2.58 -10.44 -5.87
CA LEU A 75 3.64 -9.47 -5.61
C LEU A 75 3.63 -8.41 -6.69
N TYR A 76 3.59 -7.14 -6.28
CA TYR A 76 3.66 -6.01 -7.19
C TYR A 76 4.83 -5.11 -6.84
N ALA A 77 5.60 -4.71 -7.85
CA ALA A 77 6.52 -3.57 -7.76
C ALA A 77 5.86 -2.39 -8.46
N LEU A 78 5.59 -1.32 -7.70
CA LEU A 78 4.94 -0.11 -8.21
C LEU A 78 5.87 1.10 -8.10
N GLN A 79 5.72 2.07 -8.98
CA GLN A 79 6.33 3.38 -8.83
C GLN A 79 5.71 4.11 -7.62
N THR A 80 6.55 4.59 -6.70
CA THR A 80 6.11 5.31 -5.49
C THR A 80 5.33 6.59 -5.82
N SER A 81 5.63 7.21 -6.96
CA SER A 81 5.06 8.50 -7.38
C SER A 81 3.60 8.40 -7.83
N ASN A 82 3.20 7.30 -8.46
CA ASN A 82 1.91 7.20 -9.17
C ASN A 82 1.21 5.84 -9.07
N GLY A 83 1.81 4.84 -8.41
CA GLY A 83 1.22 3.52 -8.22
C GLY A 83 1.16 2.65 -9.47
N ARG A 84 1.83 3.04 -10.57
CA ARG A 84 1.91 2.23 -11.79
C ARG A 84 2.91 1.09 -11.60
N ILE A 85 2.62 -0.06 -12.21
CA ILE A 85 3.56 -1.19 -12.23
C ILE A 85 4.90 -0.73 -12.81
N PHE A 86 5.97 -1.05 -12.09
CA PHE A 86 7.32 -0.74 -12.52
C PHE A 86 7.74 -1.68 -13.66
N GLY A 87 8.31 -1.13 -14.74
CA GLY A 87 8.82 -1.91 -15.87
C GLY A 87 7.75 -2.41 -16.88
N GLY A 88 6.52 -1.91 -16.80
CA GLY A 88 5.48 -2.11 -17.81
C GLY A 88 5.42 -1.00 -18.86
#